data_AF-A0A937Q9B5-F1
#
_entry.id   AF-A0A937Q9B5-F1
#
_cell.length_a   1.000
_cell.length_b   1.000
_cell.length_c   1.000
_cell.angle_alpha   90.00
_cell.angle_beta   90.00
_cell.angle_gamma   90.00
#
_symmetry.space_group_name_H-M   'P 1'
#
loop_
_entity.id
_entity.type
_entity.pdbx_description
1 polymer ?
#
loop_
_entity_poly.entity_id
_entity_poly.type
_entity_poly.pdbx_seq_one_letter_code
_entity_poly.pdbx_strand_id
1 'polypeptide(L)'
;MRNPFLDFRSVPYRKKEIPLDRIVRVKQEIMDRLIESYLSLVEEEAKDLVWLVEHSRVVKAYNTAVKNIRDLQYDQDDIEEFCAELDSSKIPYMISGPAGIYTSALVNHAQEDRIELKVQDFQRTFHFIGYRLPEGKTLILKGDAGDFIGAGLSGGRLVVQGSTGNWCGAGMMKGEILITEHTGQKTGEWMRGGEIHVDGRIRSVGKTLFGGMIYEQGKLIVPQDVGERN
;
A
#
# COMPACT_ATOMS: atom_id res chain seq x y z
N MET A 1 50.15 39.28 -10.20
CA MET A 1 48.99 38.43 -10.56
C MET A 1 47.71 39.22 -10.33
N ARG A 2 46.78 39.29 -11.30
CA ARG A 2 45.45 39.85 -11.08
C ARG A 2 44.60 38.84 -10.33
N ASN A 3 43.90 39.28 -9.29
CA ASN A 3 43.01 38.44 -8.49
C ASN A 3 41.86 37.91 -9.37
N PRO A 4 41.74 36.59 -9.58
CA PRO A 4 40.75 36.00 -10.48
C PRO A 4 39.31 36.04 -9.94
N PHE A 5 39.08 36.53 -8.71
CA PHE A 5 37.76 36.62 -8.09
C PHE A 5 37.08 37.98 -8.27
N LEU A 6 37.71 38.95 -8.92
CA LEU A 6 37.14 40.29 -9.15
C LEU A 6 35.99 40.30 -10.18
N ASP A 7 35.82 39.22 -10.95
CA ASP A 7 34.76 39.07 -11.95
C ASP A 7 33.42 38.59 -11.35
N PHE A 8 33.41 38.14 -10.09
CA PHE A 8 32.17 37.81 -9.36
C PHE A 8 31.55 39.07 -8.75
N ARG A 9 31.19 40.05 -9.60
CA ARG A 9 30.28 41.11 -9.19
C ARG A 9 28.90 40.49 -8.94
N SER A 10 28.53 40.41 -7.66
CA SER A 10 27.19 40.13 -7.10
C SER A 10 26.12 39.80 -8.14
N VAL A 11 25.97 38.52 -8.47
CA VAL A 11 24.77 38.04 -9.16
C VAL A 11 23.59 38.33 -8.23
N PRO A 12 22.59 39.15 -8.64
CA PRO A 12 21.48 39.47 -7.76
C PRO A 12 20.68 38.20 -7.48
N TYR A 13 20.78 37.70 -6.24
CA TYR A 13 19.98 36.59 -5.75
C TYR A 13 18.53 37.06 -5.63
N ARG A 14 17.68 36.72 -6.62
CA ARG A 14 16.23 36.86 -6.49
C ARG A 14 15.73 35.75 -5.56
N LYS A 15 15.48 36.11 -4.30
CA LYS A 15 14.71 35.27 -3.38
C LYS A 15 13.31 35.09 -3.96
N LYS A 16 13.03 33.95 -4.60
CA LYS A 16 11.67 33.60 -5.00
C LYS A 16 10.87 33.40 -3.71
N GLU A 17 9.86 34.23 -3.47
CA GLU A 17 8.95 34.02 -2.36
C GLU A 17 8.14 32.75 -2.62
N ILE A 18 8.23 31.80 -1.69
CA ILE A 18 7.46 30.56 -1.73
C ILE A 18 6.07 30.91 -1.18
N PRO A 19 4.98 30.71 -1.93
CA PRO A 19 3.62 31.08 -1.50
C PRO A 19 3.07 30.05 -0.51
N LEU A 20 3.62 30.02 0.70
CA LEU A 20 3.38 28.99 1.71
C LEU A 20 1.89 28.83 2.05
N ASP A 21 1.17 29.94 2.23
CA ASP A 21 -0.26 29.90 2.55
C ASP A 21 -1.12 29.28 1.45
N ARG A 22 -0.68 29.37 0.19
CA ARG A 22 -1.38 28.72 -0.93
C ARG A 22 -1.10 27.22 -0.93
N ILE A 23 0.14 26.83 -0.68
CA ILE A 23 0.55 25.42 -0.61
C ILE A 23 -0.19 24.71 0.53
N VAL A 24 -0.22 25.32 1.71
CA VAL A 24 -0.93 24.78 2.88
C VAL A 24 -2.43 24.62 2.61
N ARG A 25 -3.08 25.63 2.01
CA ARG A 25 -4.50 25.55 1.65
C ARG A 25 -4.81 24.42 0.68
N VAL A 26 -3.99 24.26 -0.36
CA VAL A 26 -4.19 23.19 -1.35
C VAL A 26 -4.02 21.82 -0.70
N LYS A 27 -3.00 21.62 0.15
CA LYS A 27 -2.83 20.36 0.89
C LYS A 27 -4.02 20.07 1.81
N GLN A 28 -4.52 21.07 2.52
CA GLN A 28 -5.71 20.90 3.36
C GLN A 28 -6.95 20.51 2.54
N GLU A 29 -7.19 21.16 1.39
CA GLU A 29 -8.31 20.83 0.50
C GLU A 29 -8.23 19.39 -0.04
N ILE A 30 -7.01 18.91 -0.36
CA ILE A 30 -6.79 17.52 -0.77
C ILE A 30 -7.12 16.58 0.39
N MET A 31 -6.59 16.86 1.59
CA MET A 31 -6.80 16.04 2.77
C MET A 31 -8.28 15.93 3.15
N ASP A 32 -8.99 17.06 3.19
CA ASP A 32 -10.41 17.10 3.50
C ASP A 32 -11.21 16.21 2.52
N ARG A 33 -10.92 16.31 1.21
CA ARG A 33 -11.57 15.48 0.19
C ARG A 33 -11.24 13.99 0.32
N LEU A 34 -10.00 13.64 0.69
CA LEU A 34 -9.61 12.26 0.93
C LEU A 34 -10.36 11.67 2.12
N ILE A 35 -10.45 12.41 3.23
CA ILE A 35 -11.17 11.99 4.43
C ILE A 35 -12.68 11.86 4.15
N GLU A 36 -13.30 12.86 3.51
CA GLU A 36 -14.73 12.81 3.14
C GLU A 36 -15.04 11.61 2.24
N SER A 37 -14.20 11.37 1.24
CA SER A 37 -14.34 10.22 0.34
C SER A 37 -14.21 8.87 1.07
N TYR A 38 -13.24 8.75 1.98
CA TYR A 38 -13.07 7.55 2.79
C TYR A 38 -14.30 7.31 3.69
N LEU A 39 -14.79 8.35 4.36
CA LEU A 39 -15.98 8.26 5.22
C LEU A 39 -17.22 7.84 4.41
N SER A 40 -17.41 8.39 3.21
CA SER A 40 -18.47 7.96 2.29
C SER A 40 -18.37 6.46 1.94
N LEU A 41 -17.16 5.95 1.69
CA LEU A 41 -16.95 4.53 1.44
C LEU A 41 -17.29 3.68 2.66
N VAL A 42 -16.89 4.10 3.86
CA VAL A 42 -17.22 3.39 5.11
C VAL A 42 -18.73 3.38 5.36
N GLU A 43 -19.42 4.50 5.11
CA GLU A 43 -20.88 4.59 5.25
C GLU A 43 -21.62 3.69 4.26
N GLU A 44 -21.18 3.63 3.00
CA GLU A 44 -21.74 2.72 1.99
C GLU A 44 -21.57 1.26 2.41
N GLU A 45 -20.39 0.89 2.92
CA GLU A 45 -20.12 -0.47 3.38
C GLU A 45 -20.85 -0.83 4.69
N ALA A 46 -21.06 0.14 5.59
CA ALA A 46 -21.77 -0.05 6.85
C ALA A 46 -23.27 -0.31 6.64
N LYS A 47 -23.88 0.27 5.59
CA LYS A 47 -25.29 0.01 5.22
C LYS A 47 -25.52 -1.44 4.79
N ASP A 48 -24.47 -2.12 4.33
CA ASP A 48 -24.50 -3.54 3.92
C ASP A 48 -24.25 -4.52 5.12
N LEU A 49 -24.39 -4.03 6.36
CA LEU A 49 -24.53 -4.70 7.69
C LEU A 49 -23.60 -5.85 8.14
N VAL A 50 -22.65 -6.39 7.36
CA VAL A 50 -21.73 -7.43 7.87
C VAL A 50 -20.35 -7.37 7.19
N TRP A 51 -19.31 -6.94 7.92
CA TRP A 51 -17.91 -7.17 7.52
C TRP A 51 -17.53 -8.65 7.70
N LEU A 52 -18.11 -9.52 6.88
CA LEU A 52 -17.54 -10.81 6.51
C LEU A 52 -16.81 -10.58 5.19
N VAL A 53 -15.55 -11.04 5.08
CA VAL A 53 -14.69 -10.81 3.92
C VAL A 53 -15.22 -11.64 2.74
N GLU A 54 -16.30 -11.18 2.12
CA GLU A 54 -16.76 -11.67 0.83
C GLU A 54 -15.94 -10.99 -0.25
N HIS A 55 -15.39 -11.78 -1.17
CA HIS A 55 -14.53 -11.28 -2.25
C HIS A 55 -15.19 -10.15 -3.06
N SER A 56 -16.51 -10.24 -3.29
CA SER A 56 -17.32 -9.23 -3.96
C SER A 56 -17.28 -7.86 -3.27
N ARG A 57 -17.28 -7.82 -1.93
CA ARG A 57 -17.27 -6.58 -1.14
C ARG A 57 -15.93 -5.86 -1.20
N VAL A 58 -14.83 -6.60 -1.06
CA VAL A 58 -13.47 -6.03 -1.16
C VAL A 58 -13.26 -5.37 -2.53
N VAL A 59 -13.72 -6.04 -3.60
CA VAL A 59 -13.66 -5.51 -4.96
C VAL A 59 -14.53 -4.27 -5.13
N LYS A 60 -15.76 -4.28 -4.58
CA LYS A 60 -16.67 -3.12 -4.60
C LYS A 60 -16.04 -1.91 -3.91
N ALA A 61 -15.55 -2.08 -2.67
CA ALA A 61 -14.89 -1.03 -1.91
C ALA A 61 -13.69 -0.45 -2.67
N TYR A 62 -12.82 -1.30 -3.24
CA TYR A 62 -11.69 -0.84 -4.05
C TYR A 62 -12.14 -0.01 -5.26
N ASN A 63 -13.14 -0.47 -6.01
CA ASN A 63 -13.65 0.26 -7.18
C ASN A 63 -14.30 1.59 -6.79
N THR A 64 -15.02 1.65 -5.67
CA THR A 64 -15.56 2.91 -5.13
C THR A 64 -14.43 3.87 -4.76
N ALA A 65 -13.38 3.40 -4.06
CA ALA A 65 -12.22 4.20 -3.73
C ALA A 65 -11.57 4.80 -4.99
N VAL A 66 -11.28 3.96 -6.00
CA VAL A 66 -10.72 4.40 -7.29
C VAL A 66 -11.59 5.46 -7.97
N LYS A 67 -12.91 5.28 -7.97
CA LYS A 67 -13.85 6.25 -8.56
C LYS A 67 -13.76 7.61 -7.86
N ASN A 68 -13.63 7.62 -6.53
CA ASN A 68 -13.64 8.86 -5.76
C ASN A 68 -12.32 9.64 -5.83
N ILE A 69 -11.18 8.94 -6.01
CA ILE A 69 -9.85 9.59 -6.05
C ILE A 69 -9.42 10.02 -7.45
N ARG A 70 -10.11 9.59 -8.51
CA ARG A 70 -9.67 9.76 -9.91
C ARG A 70 -9.42 11.21 -10.35
N ASP A 71 -10.12 12.15 -9.72
CA ASP A 71 -10.09 13.58 -10.05
C ASP A 71 -9.26 14.39 -9.03
N LEU A 72 -8.49 13.69 -8.18
CA LEU A 72 -7.59 14.28 -7.19
C LEU A 72 -6.15 14.28 -7.71
N GLN A 73 -5.43 15.35 -7.42
CA GLN A 73 -3.98 15.38 -7.55
C GLN A 73 -3.41 15.31 -6.15
N TYR A 74 -2.67 14.24 -5.87
CA TYR A 74 -2.04 13.97 -4.58
C TYR A 74 -0.70 13.28 -4.82
N ASP A 75 0.18 13.35 -3.83
CA ASP A 75 1.50 12.71 -3.82
C ASP A 75 1.64 11.74 -2.64
N GLN A 76 2.80 11.10 -2.51
CA GLN A 76 3.11 10.21 -1.38
C GLN A 76 2.90 10.89 -0.02
N ASP A 77 3.26 12.16 0.13
CA ASP A 77 3.15 12.86 1.42
C ASP A 77 1.66 12.96 1.83
N ASP A 78 0.78 13.22 0.87
CA ASP A 78 -0.67 13.25 1.12
C ASP A 78 -1.22 11.85 1.51
N ILE A 79 -0.64 10.77 0.97
CA ILE A 79 -0.99 9.39 1.36
C ILE A 79 -0.54 9.09 2.79
N GLU A 80 0.70 9.45 3.15
CA GLU A 80 1.21 9.28 4.51
C GLU A 80 0.39 10.10 5.53
N GLU A 81 0.05 11.34 5.18
CA GLU A 81 -0.77 12.22 6.03
C GLU A 81 -2.20 11.68 6.17
N PHE A 82 -2.80 11.13 5.10
CA PHE A 82 -4.09 10.45 5.18
C PHE A 82 -4.04 9.26 6.14
N CYS A 83 -3.00 8.42 6.07
CA CYS A 83 -2.82 7.32 7.02
C CYS A 83 -2.66 7.82 8.46
N ALA A 84 -1.93 8.91 8.68
CA ALA A 84 -1.78 9.52 10.01
C ALA A 84 -3.11 10.06 10.56
N GLU A 85 -3.95 10.69 9.74
CA GLU A 85 -5.27 11.15 10.16
C GLU A 85 -6.21 9.98 10.50
N LEU A 86 -6.14 8.85 9.77
CA LEU A 86 -6.85 7.61 10.09
C LEU A 86 -6.38 6.96 11.41
N ASP A 87 -5.10 7.09 11.73
CA ASP A 87 -4.54 6.62 13.00
C ASP A 87 -5.05 7.45 14.19
N SER A 88 -5.23 8.75 13.96
CA SER A 88 -5.62 9.73 14.97
C SER A 88 -7.01 9.46 15.59
N SER A 89 -7.21 9.98 16.80
CA SER A 89 -8.51 9.89 17.48
C SER A 89 -9.60 10.80 16.87
N LYS A 90 -9.29 11.60 15.84
CA LYS A 90 -10.24 12.54 15.24
C LYS A 90 -11.27 11.85 14.37
N ILE A 91 -10.97 10.66 13.87
CA ILE A 91 -11.87 9.87 13.04
C ILE A 91 -12.49 8.78 13.94
N PRO A 92 -13.74 8.96 14.39
CA PRO A 92 -14.32 8.12 15.44
C PRO A 92 -14.49 6.65 15.01
N TYR A 93 -14.48 6.38 13.70
CA TYR A 93 -14.66 5.04 13.13
C TYR A 93 -13.67 4.79 12.00
N MET A 94 -12.48 4.30 12.35
CA MET A 94 -11.57 3.68 11.39
C MET A 94 -11.86 2.18 11.31
N ILE A 95 -12.16 1.68 10.11
CA ILE A 95 -12.26 0.23 9.85
C ILE A 95 -11.00 -0.17 9.07
N SER A 96 -10.19 -1.04 9.66
CA SER A 96 -8.84 -1.36 9.18
C SER A 96 -8.81 -1.97 7.77
N GLY A 97 -9.84 -2.74 7.41
CA GLY A 97 -10.02 -3.30 6.06
C GLY A 97 -10.22 -2.21 5.00
N PRO A 98 -11.33 -1.44 5.05
CA PRO A 98 -11.53 -0.26 4.21
C PRO A 98 -10.35 0.68 4.14
N ALA A 99 -9.72 0.96 5.29
CA ALA A 99 -8.60 1.88 5.37
C ALA A 99 -7.45 1.44 4.45
N GLY A 100 -7.00 0.19 4.53
CA GLY A 100 -5.92 -0.27 3.66
C GLY A 100 -6.36 -0.56 2.22
N ILE A 101 -7.63 -0.88 1.96
CA ILE A 101 -8.16 -0.93 0.58
C ILE A 101 -8.15 0.45 -0.08
N TYR A 102 -8.59 1.48 0.64
CA TYR A 102 -8.56 2.86 0.17
C TYR A 102 -7.12 3.34 -0.03
N THR A 103 -6.23 3.07 0.95
CA THR A 103 -4.80 3.36 0.85
C THR A 103 -4.17 2.66 -0.36
N SER A 104 -4.55 1.41 -0.65
CA SER A 104 -4.06 0.71 -1.83
C SER A 104 -4.57 1.34 -3.13
N ALA A 105 -5.79 1.85 -3.17
CA ALA A 105 -6.30 2.59 -4.33
C ALA A 105 -5.48 3.87 -4.55
N LEU A 106 -5.14 4.62 -3.49
CA LEU A 106 -4.26 5.78 -3.58
C LEU A 106 -2.89 5.39 -4.15
N VAL A 107 -2.22 4.39 -3.56
CA VAL A 107 -0.90 3.93 -4.02
C VAL A 107 -0.92 3.49 -5.49
N ASN A 108 -1.94 2.74 -5.90
CA ASN A 108 -2.01 2.19 -7.25
C ASN A 108 -2.24 3.29 -8.32
N HIS A 109 -2.87 4.41 -7.94
CA HIS A 109 -3.24 5.50 -8.84
C HIS A 109 -2.41 6.79 -8.67
N ALA A 110 -1.52 6.82 -7.69
CA ALA A 110 -0.51 7.86 -7.56
C ALA A 110 0.43 7.91 -8.78
N GLN A 111 1.04 9.07 -9.02
CA GLN A 111 1.95 9.24 -10.17
C GLN A 111 3.28 8.51 -9.94
N GLU A 112 3.70 8.40 -8.69
CA GLU A 112 4.94 7.79 -8.27
C GLU A 112 4.90 6.28 -8.48
N ASP A 113 5.91 5.76 -9.19
CA ASP A 113 6.06 4.31 -9.38
C ASP A 113 6.62 3.61 -8.15
N ARG A 114 7.24 4.37 -7.24
CA ARG A 114 7.79 3.86 -5.99
C ARG A 114 7.27 4.70 -4.83
N ILE A 115 6.55 4.06 -3.93
CA ILE A 115 5.98 4.68 -2.74
C ILE A 115 6.50 3.96 -1.49
N GLU A 116 6.83 4.74 -0.48
CA GLU A 116 7.21 4.26 0.84
C GLU A 116 6.22 4.76 1.89
N LEU A 117 5.75 3.88 2.77
CA LEU A 117 4.87 4.21 3.90
C LEU A 117 5.46 3.71 5.21
N LYS A 118 5.60 4.61 6.18
CA LYS A 118 6.13 4.28 7.53
C LYS A 118 5.04 3.79 8.47
N VAL A 119 4.54 2.57 8.21
CA VAL A 119 3.45 1.98 9.00
C VAL A 119 3.79 1.77 10.47
N GLN A 120 5.08 1.67 10.84
CA GLN A 120 5.55 1.64 12.22
C GLN A 120 5.24 2.92 13.02
N ASP A 121 4.99 4.05 12.35
CA ASP A 121 4.73 5.33 13.00
C ASP A 121 3.25 5.43 13.46
N PHE A 122 2.41 4.46 13.08
CA PHE A 122 0.98 4.43 13.40
C PHE A 122 0.68 3.45 14.54
N GLN A 123 -0.25 3.81 15.42
CA GLN A 123 -0.68 2.95 16.53
C GLN A 123 -1.63 1.82 16.07
N ARG A 124 -2.41 2.08 15.02
CA ARG A 124 -3.40 1.17 14.47
C ARG A 124 -2.80 0.34 13.35
N THR A 125 -3.22 -0.91 13.27
CA THR A 125 -2.83 -1.81 12.19
C THR A 125 -3.75 -1.65 10.99
N PHE A 126 -3.16 -1.47 9.81
CA PHE A 126 -3.87 -1.42 8.54
C PHE A 126 -3.84 -2.81 7.87
N HIS A 127 -5.00 -3.31 7.48
CA HIS A 127 -5.12 -4.58 6.73
C HIS A 127 -5.25 -4.28 5.23
N PHE A 128 -4.97 -5.25 4.36
CA PHE A 128 -5.13 -5.10 2.90
C PHE A 128 -4.23 -4.07 2.20
N ILE A 129 -3.23 -3.49 2.86
CA ILE A 129 -2.27 -2.62 2.16
C ILE A 129 -1.56 -3.41 1.04
N GLY A 130 -1.41 -2.80 -0.14
CA GLY A 130 -0.87 -3.44 -1.34
C GLY A 130 -1.91 -4.25 -2.11
N TYR A 131 -3.20 -4.09 -1.81
CA TYR A 131 -4.26 -4.77 -2.54
C TYR A 131 -4.20 -4.42 -4.03
N ARG A 132 -4.16 -5.45 -4.88
CA ARG A 132 -4.10 -5.34 -6.34
C ARG A 132 -2.91 -4.56 -6.91
N LEU A 133 -1.83 -4.36 -6.14
CA LEU A 133 -0.67 -3.58 -6.59
C LEU A 133 -0.24 -3.98 -8.02
N PRO A 134 -0.36 -3.06 -9.00
CA PRO A 134 -0.20 -3.37 -10.42
C PRO A 134 1.26 -3.37 -10.85
N GLU A 135 1.53 -3.91 -12.03
CA GLU A 135 2.84 -3.83 -12.68
C GLU A 135 3.32 -2.37 -12.78
N GLY A 136 4.63 -2.17 -12.64
CA GLY A 136 5.24 -0.84 -12.60
C GLY A 136 5.22 -0.16 -11.23
N LYS A 137 4.36 -0.60 -10.30
CA LYS A 137 4.34 -0.05 -8.93
C LYS A 137 5.23 -0.85 -7.96
N THR A 138 5.97 -0.13 -7.14
CA THR A 138 6.73 -0.63 -6.00
C THR A 138 6.23 0.02 -4.72
N LEU A 139 5.75 -0.76 -3.76
CA LEU A 139 5.32 -0.28 -2.45
C LEU A 139 6.26 -0.82 -1.37
N ILE A 140 6.72 0.05 -0.47
CA ILE A 140 7.57 -0.31 0.66
C ILE A 140 6.85 0.08 1.94
N LEU A 141 6.61 -0.90 2.81
CA LEU A 141 6.09 -0.69 4.14
C LEU A 141 7.22 -0.81 5.15
N LYS A 142 7.46 0.26 5.92
CA LYS A 142 8.43 0.25 7.01
C LYS A 142 7.72 -0.05 8.32
N GLY A 143 7.95 -1.24 8.87
CA GLY A 143 7.28 -1.73 10.06
C GLY A 143 6.41 -2.96 9.82
N ASP A 144 5.81 -3.43 10.91
CA ASP A 144 4.87 -4.55 10.88
C ASP A 144 3.54 -4.15 10.22
N ALA A 145 3.02 -5.05 9.39
CA ALA A 145 1.81 -4.86 8.62
C ALA A 145 0.72 -5.88 9.01
N GLY A 146 -0.54 -5.55 8.74
CA GLY A 146 -1.69 -6.34 9.16
C GLY A 146 -1.96 -7.62 8.36
N ASP A 147 -3.21 -8.06 8.39
CA ASP A 147 -3.69 -9.18 7.59
C ASP A 147 -3.91 -8.78 6.12
N PHE A 148 -3.92 -9.77 5.22
CA PHE A 148 -4.24 -9.61 3.78
C PHE A 148 -3.30 -8.68 3.01
N ILE A 149 -2.08 -8.47 3.49
CA ILE A 149 -1.08 -7.64 2.83
C ILE A 149 -0.73 -8.21 1.46
N GLY A 150 -0.76 -7.37 0.43
CA GLY A 150 -0.53 -7.81 -0.96
C GLY A 150 -1.63 -8.70 -1.53
N ALA A 151 -2.83 -8.72 -0.94
CA ALA A 151 -3.93 -9.52 -1.47
C ALA A 151 -4.27 -9.13 -2.92
N GLY A 152 -4.40 -10.12 -3.79
CA GLY A 152 -4.69 -9.90 -5.22
C GLY A 152 -3.61 -9.14 -5.98
N LEU A 153 -2.38 -9.00 -5.44
CA LEU A 153 -1.27 -8.33 -6.11
C LEU A 153 -1.09 -8.88 -7.53
N SER A 154 -1.01 -7.95 -8.50
CA SER A 154 -1.30 -8.24 -9.91
C SER A 154 -0.14 -7.94 -10.87
N GLY A 155 1.03 -7.60 -10.34
CA GLY A 155 2.27 -7.45 -11.11
C GLY A 155 3.34 -6.60 -10.43
N GLY A 156 2.96 -5.81 -9.41
CA GLY A 156 3.89 -4.91 -8.73
C GLY A 156 4.88 -5.61 -7.80
N ARG A 157 5.65 -4.79 -7.08
CA ARG A 157 6.61 -5.23 -6.09
C ARG A 157 6.27 -4.67 -4.72
N LEU A 158 5.98 -5.53 -3.75
CA LEU A 158 5.69 -5.14 -2.37
C LEU A 158 6.84 -5.58 -1.45
N VAL A 159 7.39 -4.65 -0.68
CA VAL A 159 8.39 -4.95 0.36
C VAL A 159 7.82 -4.58 1.71
N VAL A 160 7.89 -5.49 2.67
CA VAL A 160 7.56 -5.24 4.07
C VAL A 160 8.84 -5.39 4.88
N GLN A 161 9.34 -4.27 5.41
CA GLN A 161 10.47 -4.22 6.33
C GLN A 161 9.95 -4.45 7.76
N GLY A 162 9.51 -5.68 8.01
CA GLY A 162 8.82 -6.10 9.23
C GLY A 162 8.08 -7.41 9.02
N SER A 163 7.17 -7.73 9.94
CA SER A 163 6.29 -8.90 9.86
C SER A 163 4.96 -8.57 9.20
N THR A 164 4.27 -9.58 8.69
CA THR A 164 2.88 -9.48 8.22
C THR A 164 1.97 -10.39 9.03
N GLY A 165 0.69 -10.04 9.05
CA GLY A 165 -0.37 -10.88 9.62
C GLY A 165 -0.71 -12.11 8.75
N ASN A 166 -1.92 -12.59 8.92
CA ASN A 166 -2.47 -13.73 8.22
C ASN A 166 -2.83 -13.38 6.77
N TRP A 167 -2.91 -14.39 5.89
CA TRP A 167 -3.34 -14.24 4.50
C TRP A 167 -2.48 -13.28 3.66
N CYS A 168 -1.20 -13.10 4.02
CA CYS A 168 -0.25 -12.37 3.18
C CYS A 168 -0.21 -12.99 1.76
N GLY A 169 -0.32 -12.17 0.73
CA GLY A 169 -0.33 -12.61 -0.68
C GLY A 169 -1.58 -13.39 -1.09
N ALA A 170 -2.69 -13.30 -0.34
CA ALA A 170 -3.89 -14.06 -0.68
C ALA A 170 -4.43 -13.68 -2.07
N GLY A 171 -4.64 -14.68 -2.94
CA GLY A 171 -5.11 -14.48 -4.31
C GLY A 171 -4.11 -13.78 -5.23
N MET A 172 -2.84 -13.66 -4.85
CA MET A 172 -1.79 -13.05 -5.66
C MET A 172 -1.68 -13.74 -7.03
N MET A 173 -1.54 -12.94 -8.08
CA MET A 173 -1.60 -13.39 -9.48
C MET A 173 -0.23 -13.35 -10.18
N LYS A 174 0.54 -12.29 -9.96
CA LYS A 174 1.86 -12.02 -10.55
C LYS A 174 2.60 -11.04 -9.65
N GLY A 175 3.89 -10.79 -9.91
CA GLY A 175 4.70 -9.83 -9.16
C GLY A 175 5.47 -10.48 -8.02
N GLU A 176 5.94 -9.66 -7.08
CA GLU A 176 6.81 -10.09 -5.97
C GLU A 176 6.35 -9.47 -4.65
N ILE A 177 6.34 -10.27 -3.58
CA ILE A 177 6.25 -9.81 -2.20
C ILE A 177 7.51 -10.25 -1.45
N LEU A 178 8.21 -9.30 -0.82
CA LEU A 178 9.35 -9.55 0.05
C LEU A 178 8.99 -9.18 1.50
N ILE A 179 9.24 -10.07 2.45
CA ILE A 179 9.02 -9.86 3.88
C ILE A 179 10.32 -10.15 4.61
N THR A 180 10.84 -9.15 5.35
CA THR A 180 12.14 -9.29 6.04
C THR A 180 12.07 -10.07 7.35
N GLU A 181 10.87 -10.21 7.94
CA GLU A 181 10.67 -10.94 9.20
C GLU A 181 9.67 -12.10 8.99
N HIS A 182 8.59 -12.16 9.76
CA HIS A 182 7.68 -13.30 9.79
C HIS A 182 6.37 -13.05 9.03
N THR A 183 5.70 -14.13 8.63
CA THR A 183 4.31 -14.07 8.16
C THR A 183 3.39 -14.92 9.03
N GLY A 184 2.13 -14.51 9.10
CA GLY A 184 1.08 -15.22 9.82
C GLY A 184 0.61 -16.50 9.11
N GLN A 185 -0.63 -16.89 9.41
CA GLN A 185 -1.21 -18.11 8.86
C GLN A 185 -1.67 -17.91 7.40
N LYS A 186 -1.69 -19.00 6.64
CA LYS A 186 -2.24 -19.05 5.28
C LYS A 186 -1.57 -18.09 4.30
N THR A 187 -0.26 -17.92 4.40
CA THR A 187 0.52 -17.17 3.40
C THR A 187 0.34 -17.79 2.02
N GLY A 188 0.01 -16.98 1.01
CA GLY A 188 -0.24 -17.42 -0.36
C GLY A 188 -1.55 -18.18 -0.57
N GLU A 189 -2.54 -18.08 0.33
CA GLU A 189 -3.86 -18.69 0.12
C GLU A 189 -4.47 -18.24 -1.23
N TRP A 190 -4.85 -19.20 -2.05
CA TRP A 190 -5.38 -19.01 -3.40
C TRP A 190 -4.46 -18.30 -4.39
N MET A 191 -3.15 -18.29 -4.12
CA MET A 191 -2.14 -17.79 -5.05
C MET A 191 -2.22 -18.53 -6.40
N ARG A 192 -2.11 -17.76 -7.47
CA ARG A 192 -2.14 -18.22 -8.88
C ARG A 192 -0.82 -17.97 -9.62
N GLY A 193 0.07 -17.15 -9.06
CA GLY A 193 1.35 -16.80 -9.66
C GLY A 193 2.08 -15.70 -8.88
N GLY A 194 3.30 -15.38 -9.31
CA GLY A 194 4.21 -14.47 -8.62
C GLY A 194 5.12 -15.16 -7.60
N GLU A 195 5.84 -14.37 -6.82
CA GLU A 195 6.80 -14.88 -5.83
C GLU A 195 6.59 -14.22 -4.47
N ILE A 196 6.60 -15.02 -3.40
CA ILE A 196 6.61 -14.54 -2.02
C ILE A 196 7.90 -15.01 -1.36
N HIS A 197 8.73 -14.07 -0.90
CA HIS A 197 9.98 -14.34 -0.21
C HIS A 197 9.87 -13.87 1.25
N VAL A 198 10.15 -14.77 2.19
CA VAL A 198 10.10 -14.49 3.62
C VAL A 198 11.44 -14.85 4.25
N ASP A 199 12.16 -13.85 4.78
CA ASP A 199 13.48 -14.04 5.40
C ASP A 199 13.39 -14.67 6.80
N GLY A 200 12.26 -14.49 7.49
CA GLY A 200 11.98 -15.10 8.79
C GLY A 200 11.23 -16.42 8.67
N ARG A 201 10.07 -16.52 9.32
CA ARG A 201 9.30 -17.77 9.44
C ARG A 201 7.88 -17.58 8.96
N ILE A 202 7.37 -18.58 8.27
CA ILE A 202 5.99 -18.66 7.79
C ILE A 202 5.21 -19.55 8.76
N ARG A 203 4.19 -18.99 9.43
CA ARG A 203 3.42 -19.77 10.41
C ARG A 203 2.64 -20.91 9.75
N SER A 204 1.99 -20.65 8.61
CA SER A 204 1.46 -21.70 7.75
C SER A 204 1.26 -21.19 6.33
N VAL A 205 1.43 -22.07 5.35
CA VAL A 205 1.13 -21.79 3.95
C VAL A 205 -0.33 -22.11 3.66
N GLY A 206 -0.97 -21.29 2.84
CA GLY A 206 -2.35 -21.48 2.39
C GLY A 206 -2.49 -22.50 1.26
N LYS A 207 -3.72 -22.75 0.82
CA LYS A 207 -3.97 -23.58 -0.37
C LYS A 207 -3.62 -22.81 -1.64
N THR A 208 -2.51 -23.14 -2.30
CA THR A 208 -2.20 -22.61 -3.63
C THR A 208 -3.08 -23.27 -4.69
N LEU A 209 -3.38 -22.55 -5.78
CA LEU A 209 -4.25 -23.07 -6.85
C LEU A 209 -3.44 -23.59 -8.04
N PHE A 210 -2.84 -22.68 -8.83
CA PHE A 210 -2.30 -23.00 -10.16
C PHE A 210 -0.97 -22.29 -10.48
N GLY A 211 -0.18 -21.93 -9.47
CA GLY A 211 1.14 -21.34 -9.69
C GLY A 211 1.62 -20.42 -8.57
N GLY A 212 2.86 -19.96 -8.73
CA GLY A 212 3.55 -19.10 -7.79
C GLY A 212 4.62 -19.85 -7.00
N MET A 213 5.57 -19.11 -6.46
CA MET A 213 6.65 -19.66 -5.65
C MET A 213 6.65 -19.00 -4.28
N ILE A 214 6.82 -19.80 -3.23
CA ILE A 214 6.97 -19.30 -1.87
C ILE A 214 8.31 -19.78 -1.33
N TYR A 215 9.12 -18.84 -0.88
CA TYR A 215 10.44 -19.06 -0.30
C TYR A 215 10.41 -18.70 1.19
N GLU A 216 10.88 -19.61 2.04
CA GLU A 216 11.15 -19.37 3.46
C GLU A 216 12.66 -19.47 3.68
N GLN A 217 13.28 -18.38 4.15
CA GLN A 217 14.73 -18.29 4.42
C GLN A 217 15.58 -18.68 3.20
N GLY A 218 15.18 -18.21 2.02
CA GLY A 218 15.82 -18.52 0.74
C GLY A 218 15.59 -19.94 0.22
N LYS A 219 14.81 -20.78 0.93
CA LYS A 219 14.46 -22.14 0.49
C LYS A 219 13.08 -22.15 -0.14
N LEU A 220 12.96 -22.70 -1.33
CA LEU A 220 11.67 -22.91 -1.99
C LEU A 220 10.85 -23.95 -1.21
N ILE A 221 9.72 -23.54 -0.63
CA ILE A 221 8.81 -24.42 0.11
C ILE A 221 7.50 -24.70 -0.63
N VAL A 222 7.12 -23.83 -1.56
CA VAL A 222 6.04 -24.08 -2.54
C VAL A 222 6.62 -23.86 -3.92
N PRO A 223 6.82 -24.93 -4.71
CA PRO A 223 7.29 -24.80 -6.08
C PRO A 223 6.18 -24.28 -6.99
N GLN A 224 6.58 -23.65 -8.09
CA GLN A 224 5.66 -23.37 -9.17
C GLN A 224 5.11 -24.71 -9.69
N ASP A 225 3.79 -24.85 -9.69
CA ASP A 225 3.13 -26.05 -10.21
C ASP A 225 3.36 -26.11 -11.73
N VAL A 226 4.42 -26.80 -12.15
CA VAL A 226 4.72 -27.07 -13.55
C VAL A 226 3.83 -28.23 -13.96
N GLY A 227 2.57 -27.94 -14.25
CA GLY A 227 1.61 -28.99 -14.61
C GLY A 227 2.18 -29.88 -15.70
N GLU A 228 2.45 -31.16 -15.37
CA GLU A 228 2.42 -32.22 -16.35
C GLU A 228 1.01 -32.20 -16.95
N ARG A 229 0.92 -31.65 -18.15
CA ARG A 229 -0.25 -31.79 -19.01
C ARG A 229 -0.30 -33.25 -19.45
N ASN A 230 -1.11 -34.07 -18.79
CA ASN A 230 -1.64 -35.30 -19.38
C ASN A 230 -2.95 -34.99 -20.09
#